data_AF-A0AA86TXV0-F1
#
_entry.id   AF-A0AA86TXV0-F1
#
_cell.length_a   1.000
_cell.length_b   1.000
_cell.length_c   1.000
_cell.angle_alpha   90.00
_cell.angle_beta   90.00
_cell.angle_gamma   90.00
#
_symmetry.space_group_name_H-M   'P 1'
#
loop_
_entity.id
_entity.type
_entity.pdbx_description
1 polymer ?
#
loop_
_entity_poly.entity_id
_entity_poly.type
_entity_poly.pdbx_seq_one_letter_code
_entity_poly.pdbx_strand_id
1 'polypeptide(L)'
;MVDRYKVHSGKSIPLHRDDKCKDRMEVGEVYACETFASSGRGKIDDFKPTSHFMIAPEAANFSKSMIQGTDQTRVLFDLLKKNFHTLAWNPRWITSLGVERYQMQLDSLVKNGYVHDYPKCIDKAGCYVSQFEHTFMIGEWGKEVFTRGDDY
;
A
#
# COMPACT_ATOMS: atom_id res chain seq x y z
N MET A 1 2.42 -11.08 -1.41
CA MET A 1 1.21 -11.69 -2.00
C MET A 1 0.19 -10.59 -2.21
N VAL A 2 -0.58 -10.67 -3.27
CA VAL A 2 -1.63 -9.72 -3.66
C VAL A 2 -2.96 -10.46 -3.60
N ASP A 3 -4.01 -9.80 -3.11
CA ASP A 3 -5.34 -10.38 -3.00
C ASP A 3 -6.41 -9.32 -3.34
N ARG A 4 -7.67 -9.74 -3.45
CA ARG A 4 -8.79 -8.88 -3.83
C ARG A 4 -8.91 -7.68 -2.87
N TYR A 5 -8.71 -6.47 -3.42
CA TYR A 5 -8.66 -5.21 -2.67
C TYR A 5 -7.58 -5.13 -1.58
N LYS A 6 -6.56 -6.00 -1.61
CA LYS A 6 -5.48 -6.02 -0.62
C LYS A 6 -4.13 -6.19 -1.32
N VAL A 7 -3.43 -5.06 -1.50
CA VAL A 7 -2.14 -5.02 -2.22
C VAL A 7 -1.03 -5.80 -1.51
N HIS A 8 -1.05 -5.86 -0.17
CA HIS A 8 -0.14 -6.67 0.65
C HIS A 8 -0.90 -7.68 1.50
N SER A 9 -0.92 -8.95 1.07
CA SER A 9 -1.68 -10.04 1.72
C SER A 9 -0.79 -11.08 2.40
N GLY A 10 -0.18 -10.72 3.53
CA GLY A 10 0.47 -11.69 4.43
C GLY A 10 1.89 -12.10 4.01
N LYS A 11 2.04 -12.92 2.96
CA LYS A 11 3.36 -13.44 2.54
C LYS A 11 4.17 -12.41 1.76
N SER A 12 5.46 -12.27 2.06
CA SER A 12 6.39 -11.35 1.38
C SER A 12 7.49 -12.11 0.65
N ILE A 13 7.94 -11.59 -0.50
CA ILE A 13 9.14 -12.09 -1.20
C ILE A 13 10.34 -11.26 -0.71
N PRO A 14 11.28 -11.85 0.03
CA PRO A 14 12.41 -11.09 0.57
C PRO A 14 13.42 -10.72 -0.53
N LEU A 15 13.99 -9.51 -0.45
CA LEU A 15 15.01 -8.99 -1.38
C LEU A 15 16.45 -9.37 -0.99
N HIS A 16 16.62 -9.97 0.18
CA HIS A 16 17.90 -10.43 0.70
C HIS A 16 17.68 -11.74 1.44
N ARG A 17 18.78 -12.44 1.78
CA ARG A 17 18.71 -13.65 2.56
C ARG A 17 18.04 -13.37 3.91
N ASP A 18 16.90 -13.99 4.14
CA ASP A 18 16.19 -13.98 5.42
C ASP A 18 15.98 -15.41 5.91
N ASP A 19 16.84 -15.85 6.85
CA ASP A 19 16.79 -17.19 7.42
C ASP A 19 15.54 -17.43 8.30
N LYS A 20 14.75 -16.39 8.59
CA LYS A 20 13.51 -16.50 9.37
C LYS A 20 12.28 -16.75 8.49
N CYS A 21 12.32 -16.37 7.22
CA CYS A 21 11.22 -16.61 6.29
C CYS A 21 11.18 -18.11 5.94
N LYS A 22 10.14 -18.80 6.41
CA LYS A 22 9.91 -20.24 6.14
C LYS A 22 8.71 -20.50 5.25
N ASP A 23 8.02 -19.44 4.83
CA ASP A 23 6.82 -19.53 4.03
C ASP A 23 7.15 -20.12 2.65
N ARG A 24 6.23 -20.94 2.14
CA ARG A 24 6.29 -21.45 0.78
C ARG A 24 5.15 -20.84 -0.03
N MET A 25 5.41 -20.59 -1.30
CA MET A 25 4.35 -20.22 -2.24
C MET A 25 3.43 -21.41 -2.46
N GLU A 26 2.14 -21.16 -2.48
CA GLU A 26 1.06 -22.14 -2.62
C GLU A 26 0.28 -21.91 -3.91
N VAL A 27 -0.36 -22.98 -4.39
CA VAL A 27 -1.23 -22.92 -5.56
C VAL A 27 -2.41 -22.00 -5.30
N GLY A 28 -2.73 -21.16 -6.27
CA GLY A 28 -3.77 -20.12 -6.20
C GLY A 28 -3.25 -18.76 -5.72
N GLU A 29 -2.03 -18.68 -5.20
CA GLU A 29 -1.48 -17.41 -4.70
C GLU A 29 -0.95 -16.52 -5.83
N VAL A 30 -1.16 -15.21 -5.65
CA VAL A 30 -0.70 -14.15 -6.56
C VAL A 30 0.35 -13.30 -5.87
N TYR A 31 1.41 -12.94 -6.59
CA TYR A 31 2.52 -12.19 -6.04
C TYR A 31 2.92 -11.03 -6.93
N ALA A 32 3.19 -9.89 -6.29
CA ALA A 32 4.09 -8.88 -6.80
C ALA A 32 5.53 -9.34 -6.55
N CYS A 33 6.30 -9.54 -7.63
CA CYS A 33 7.74 -9.70 -7.58
C CYS A 33 8.38 -8.39 -7.98
N GLU A 34 8.74 -7.59 -6.99
CA GLU A 34 9.46 -6.33 -7.17
C GLU A 34 10.86 -6.46 -6.61
N THR A 35 11.82 -5.76 -7.22
CA THR A 35 13.19 -5.66 -6.69
C THR A 35 13.68 -4.24 -6.77
N PHE A 36 14.47 -3.82 -5.78
CA PHE A 36 15.07 -2.50 -5.72
C PHE A 36 16.59 -2.63 -5.64
N ALA A 37 17.29 -1.96 -6.54
CA ALA A 37 18.75 -1.85 -6.49
C ALA A 37 19.13 -0.42 -6.12
N SER A 38 20.14 -0.26 -5.27
CA SER A 38 20.59 1.05 -4.78
C SER A 38 22.10 1.18 -4.85
N SER A 39 22.59 2.36 -5.28
CA SER A 39 24.00 2.77 -5.11
C SER A 39 24.31 3.34 -3.72
N GLY A 40 23.29 3.36 -2.85
CA GLY A 40 23.30 3.92 -1.50
C GLY A 40 23.79 2.96 -0.43
N ARG A 41 23.05 2.86 0.67
CA ARG A 41 23.29 1.89 1.75
C ARG A 41 22.50 0.60 1.57
N GLY A 42 21.56 0.57 0.62
CA GLY A 42 20.60 -0.52 0.49
C GLY A 42 19.64 -0.60 1.69
N LYS A 43 19.38 0.54 2.34
CA LYS A 43 18.45 0.66 3.46
C LYS A 43 17.52 1.84 3.22
N ILE A 44 16.24 1.62 3.50
CA ILE A 44 15.21 2.63 3.36
C ILE A 44 14.94 3.32 4.68
N ASP A 45 14.75 4.63 4.62
CA ASP A 45 14.22 5.47 5.68
C ASP A 45 12.93 6.15 5.18
N ASP A 46 12.01 6.43 6.10
CA ASP A 46 10.77 7.12 5.78
C ASP A 46 10.98 8.62 5.58
N PHE A 47 10.45 9.17 4.49
CA PHE A 47 10.53 10.59 4.18
C PHE A 47 9.15 11.24 4.04
N LYS A 48 8.90 12.22 4.92
CA LYS A 48 7.69 13.04 4.96
C LYS A 48 7.84 14.28 4.04
N PRO A 49 6.74 14.94 3.63
CA PRO A 49 5.34 14.54 3.84
C PRO A 49 4.95 13.29 3.05
N THR A 50 3.96 12.56 3.57
CA THR A 50 3.39 11.35 2.95
C THR A 50 2.52 11.72 1.75
N SER A 51 2.56 10.88 0.70
CA SER A 51 1.69 11.01 -0.48
C SER A 51 0.71 9.85 -0.67
N HIS A 52 0.86 8.73 0.03
CA HIS A 52 0.03 7.54 -0.14
C HIS A 52 -0.66 7.14 1.17
N PHE A 53 -1.91 6.71 1.07
CA PHE A 53 -2.72 6.33 2.21
C PHE A 53 -3.61 5.14 1.86
N MET A 54 -3.97 4.32 2.86
CA MET A 54 -4.95 3.24 2.73
C MET A 54 -5.84 3.21 3.98
N ILE A 55 -7.09 2.77 3.83
CA ILE A 55 -7.88 2.41 5.01
C ILE A 55 -7.23 1.20 5.68
N ALA A 56 -7.06 1.27 7.00
CA ALA A 56 -6.52 0.17 7.78
C ALA A 56 -7.40 -1.09 7.62
N PRO A 57 -6.83 -2.29 7.42
CA PRO A 57 -7.61 -3.52 7.30
C PRO A 57 -8.61 -3.73 8.43
N GLU A 58 -8.25 -3.34 9.66
CA GLU A 58 -9.07 -3.43 10.86
C GLU A 58 -10.27 -2.48 10.81
N ALA A 59 -10.11 -1.33 10.15
CA ALA A 59 -11.16 -0.32 9.98
C ALA A 59 -12.01 -0.55 8.72
N ALA A 60 -11.64 -1.48 7.83
CA ALA A 60 -12.33 -1.71 6.56
C ALA A 60 -13.83 -1.98 6.73
N ASN A 61 -14.22 -2.69 7.79
CA ASN A 61 -15.61 -3.02 8.09
C ASN A 61 -16.31 -1.99 8.98
N PHE A 62 -15.63 -0.92 9.39
CA PHE A 62 -16.23 0.05 10.29
C PHE A 62 -17.32 0.89 9.60
N SER A 63 -18.42 1.13 10.30
CA SER A 63 -19.45 2.09 9.90
C SER A 63 -19.06 3.49 10.35
N LYS A 64 -19.67 4.50 9.72
CA LYS A 64 -19.45 5.92 10.02
C LYS A 64 -19.58 6.27 11.52
N SER A 65 -20.48 5.60 12.25
CA SER A 65 -20.70 5.85 13.69
C SER A 65 -19.59 5.32 14.60
N MET A 66 -18.80 4.35 14.13
CA MET A 66 -17.67 3.79 14.89
C MET A 66 -16.38 4.62 14.76
N ILE A 67 -16.37 5.62 13.88
CA ILE A 67 -15.23 6.50 13.66
C ILE A 67 -15.23 7.63 14.70
N GLN A 68 -14.15 7.69 15.47
CA GLN A 68 -13.90 8.78 16.41
C GLN A 68 -13.44 10.04 15.66
N GLY A 69 -13.87 11.20 16.15
CA GLY A 69 -13.56 12.50 15.56
C GLY A 69 -14.80 13.35 15.31
N THR A 70 -14.61 14.44 14.58
CA THR A 70 -15.69 15.35 14.20
C THR A 70 -16.62 14.70 13.17
N ASP A 71 -17.81 15.27 12.96
CA ASP A 71 -18.70 14.79 11.90
C ASP A 71 -18.06 14.90 10.51
N GLN A 72 -17.20 15.90 10.29
CA GLN A 72 -16.41 16.02 9.06
C GLN A 72 -15.40 14.87 8.91
N THR A 73 -14.73 14.45 10.00
CA THR A 73 -13.84 13.28 10.01
C THR A 73 -14.59 12.00 9.62
N ARG A 74 -15.79 11.81 10.18
CA ARG A 74 -16.65 10.66 9.89
C ARG A 74 -17.14 10.68 8.44
N VAL A 75 -17.55 11.84 7.93
CA VAL A 75 -17.96 12.03 6.53
C VAL A 75 -16.80 11.75 5.58
N LEU A 76 -15.59 12.23 5.89
CA LEU A 76 -14.41 11.97 5.08
C LEU A 76 -14.09 10.47 5.04
N PHE A 77 -14.11 9.77 6.18
CA PHE A 77 -13.87 8.33 6.22
C PHE A 77 -14.87 7.56 5.35
N ASP A 78 -16.16 7.87 5.47
CA ASP A 78 -17.21 7.21 4.70
C ASP A 78 -17.05 7.44 3.19
N LEU A 79 -16.68 8.66 2.79
CA LEU A 79 -16.35 9.00 1.40
C LEU A 79 -15.14 8.18 0.91
N LEU A 80 -14.04 8.15 1.67
CA LEU A 80 -12.83 7.40 1.31
C LEU A 80 -13.13 5.90 1.19
N LYS A 81 -13.88 5.34 2.13
CA LYS A 81 -14.30 3.93 2.12
C LYS A 81 -15.16 3.61 0.92
N LYS A 82 -16.12 4.47 0.58
CA LYS A 82 -16.98 4.28 -0.59
C LYS A 82 -16.21 4.31 -1.91
N ASN A 83 -15.19 5.16 -2.02
CA ASN A 83 -14.46 5.35 -3.29
C ASN A 83 -13.28 4.38 -3.44
N PHE A 84 -12.57 4.07 -2.36
CA PHE A 84 -11.31 3.31 -2.42
C PHE A 84 -11.36 1.98 -1.69
N HIS A 85 -12.36 1.75 -0.83
CA HIS A 85 -12.40 0.60 0.06
C HIS A 85 -11.07 0.47 0.83
N THR A 86 -10.29 -0.58 0.57
CA THR A 86 -8.98 -0.87 1.15
C THR A 86 -7.82 -0.64 0.17
N LEU A 87 -8.11 -0.15 -1.04
CA LEU A 87 -7.07 0.22 -2.01
C LEU A 87 -6.35 1.50 -1.59
N ALA A 88 -5.11 1.63 -2.05
CA ALA A 88 -4.32 2.84 -1.85
C ALA A 88 -4.86 4.02 -2.66
N TRP A 89 -4.70 5.20 -2.09
CA TRP A 89 -5.07 6.47 -2.71
C TRP A 89 -4.08 7.56 -2.30
N ASN A 90 -4.19 8.73 -2.95
CA ASN A 90 -3.34 9.88 -2.66
C ASN A 90 -4.18 11.15 -2.44
N PRO A 91 -3.67 12.18 -1.73
CA PRO A 91 -4.44 13.38 -1.40
C PRO A 91 -5.03 14.13 -2.61
N ARG A 92 -4.39 14.06 -3.80
CA ARG A 92 -4.95 14.69 -5.01
C ARG A 92 -6.31 14.12 -5.39
N TRP A 93 -6.52 12.82 -5.17
CA TRP A 93 -7.79 12.17 -5.45
C TRP A 93 -8.90 12.63 -4.50
N ILE A 94 -8.57 13.00 -3.26
CA ILE A 94 -9.54 13.62 -2.34
C ILE A 94 -10.03 14.95 -2.92
N THR A 95 -9.09 15.79 -3.40
CA THR A 95 -9.43 17.06 -4.05
C THR A 95 -10.26 16.83 -5.32
N SER A 96 -9.96 15.80 -6.12
CA SER A 96 -10.77 15.43 -7.30
C SER A 96 -12.19 15.00 -6.97
N LEU A 97 -12.46 14.54 -5.74
CA LEU A 97 -13.81 14.25 -5.24
C LEU A 97 -14.54 15.49 -4.72
N GLY A 98 -13.95 16.69 -4.88
CA GLY A 98 -14.54 17.95 -4.44
C GLY A 98 -14.40 18.25 -2.96
N VAL A 99 -13.54 17.51 -2.23
CA VAL A 99 -13.29 17.79 -0.82
C VAL A 99 -12.08 18.70 -0.68
N GLU A 100 -12.30 19.84 -0.02
CA GLU A 100 -11.26 20.80 0.33
C GLU A 100 -10.99 20.81 1.83
N ARG A 101 -9.85 21.38 2.24
CA ARG A 101 -9.47 21.61 3.65
C ARG A 101 -9.58 20.36 4.54
N TYR A 102 -9.34 19.18 3.98
CA TYR A 102 -9.49 17.87 4.65
C TYR A 102 -8.34 17.48 5.58
N GLN A 103 -7.26 18.28 5.65
CA GLN A 103 -6.00 17.87 6.29
C GLN A 103 -6.20 17.49 7.77
N MET A 104 -6.92 18.31 8.53
CA MET A 104 -7.17 18.03 9.95
C MET A 104 -7.97 16.73 10.16
N GLN A 105 -8.93 16.46 9.29
CA GLN A 105 -9.75 15.26 9.34
C GLN A 105 -8.91 14.04 8.97
N LEU A 106 -8.07 14.15 7.93
CA LEU A 106 -7.15 13.09 7.53
C LEU A 106 -6.14 12.78 8.63
N ASP A 107 -5.51 13.79 9.21
CA ASP A 107 -4.57 13.63 10.33
C ASP A 107 -5.26 12.94 11.52
N SER A 108 -6.53 13.26 11.78
CA SER A 108 -7.33 12.58 12.79
C SER A 108 -7.59 11.11 12.45
N LEU A 109 -7.88 10.76 11.20
CA LEU A 109 -8.05 9.36 10.78
C LEU A 109 -6.75 8.56 10.92
N VAL A 110 -5.62 9.15 10.55
CA VAL A 110 -4.30 8.53 10.67
C VAL A 110 -3.92 8.34 12.14
N LYS A 111 -4.08 9.38 12.96
CA LYS A 111 -3.77 9.33 14.40
C LYS A 111 -4.57 8.25 15.14
N ASN A 112 -5.82 8.03 14.75
CA ASN A 112 -6.69 7.00 15.34
C ASN A 112 -6.51 5.61 14.71
N GLY A 113 -5.61 5.45 13.73
CA GLY A 113 -5.34 4.16 13.09
C GLY A 113 -6.42 3.68 12.12
N TYR A 114 -7.36 4.54 11.72
CA TYR A 114 -8.38 4.18 10.72
C TYR A 114 -7.83 4.23 9.29
N VAL A 115 -6.79 5.04 9.08
CA VAL A 115 -6.06 5.18 7.83
C VAL A 115 -4.57 5.00 8.13
N HIS A 116 -3.87 4.22 7.32
CA HIS A 116 -2.42 4.14 7.36
C HIS A 116 -1.84 5.10 6.33
N ASP A 117 -0.77 5.79 6.72
CA ASP A 117 -0.02 6.66 5.84
C ASP A 117 1.29 5.95 5.42
N TYR A 118 1.58 5.97 4.12
CA TYR A 118 2.72 5.29 3.51
C TYR A 118 3.70 6.36 3.00
N PRO A 119 4.66 6.80 3.84
CA PRO A 119 5.65 7.80 3.46
C PRO A 119 6.52 7.31 2.30
N LYS A 120 7.26 8.25 1.69
CA LYS A 120 8.23 7.89 0.64
C LYS A 120 9.37 7.10 1.27
N CYS A 121 9.70 5.95 0.70
CA CYS A 121 10.88 5.18 1.08
C CYS A 121 12.11 5.72 0.34
N ILE A 122 13.11 6.22 1.07
CA ILE A 122 14.34 6.79 0.49
C ILE A 122 15.60 6.10 1.03
N ASP A 123 16.66 6.05 0.24
CA ASP A 123 18.02 5.74 0.74
C ASP A 123 18.80 7.06 0.94
N LYS A 124 20.10 7.00 1.22
CA LYS A 124 20.97 8.15 1.53
C LYS A 124 20.91 9.19 0.42
N ALA A 125 20.97 10.47 0.80
CA ALA A 125 21.00 11.57 -0.15
C ALA A 125 22.10 11.39 -1.21
N GLY A 126 21.76 11.67 -2.47
CA GLY A 126 22.68 11.58 -3.61
C GLY A 126 22.89 10.18 -4.19
N CYS A 127 22.21 9.14 -3.70
CA CYS A 127 22.23 7.83 -4.34
C CYS A 127 21.21 7.73 -5.49
N TYR A 128 21.32 6.65 -6.26
CA TYR A 128 20.39 6.26 -7.30
C TYR A 128 19.72 4.94 -6.91
N VAL A 129 18.42 4.84 -7.20
CA VAL A 129 17.62 3.63 -6.98
C VAL A 129 16.93 3.27 -8.29
N SER A 130 16.93 1.99 -8.64
CA SER A 130 16.13 1.43 -9.74
C SER A 130 15.20 0.33 -9.21
N GLN A 131 14.08 0.12 -9.91
CA GLN A 131 13.10 -0.91 -9.60
C GLN A 131 12.54 -1.52 -10.88
N PHE A 132 12.22 -2.82 -10.82
CA PHE A 132 11.37 -3.53 -11.77
C PHE A 132 10.39 -4.40 -10.99
N GLU A 133 9.21 -4.62 -11.56
CA GLU A 133 8.15 -5.40 -10.94
C GLU A 133 7.31 -6.16 -11.97
N HIS A 134 6.94 -7.40 -11.64
CA HIS A 134 5.82 -8.09 -12.28
C HIS A 134 4.85 -8.69 -11.28
N THR A 135 3.60 -8.84 -11.71
CA THR A 135 2.62 -9.68 -11.03
C THR A 135 2.56 -11.05 -11.68
N PHE A 136 2.62 -12.11 -10.86
CA PHE A 136 2.54 -13.49 -11.32
C PHE A 136 1.68 -14.34 -10.38
N MET A 137 1.18 -15.48 -10.88
CA MET A 137 0.41 -16.47 -10.12
C MET A 137 1.11 -17.82 -10.12
N ILE A 138 0.93 -18.56 -9.03
CA ILE A 138 1.20 -20.00 -8.95
C ILE A 138 -0.11 -20.76 -9.23
N GLY A 139 -0.32 -21.22 -10.46
CA GLY A 139 -1.49 -22.01 -10.83
C GLY A 139 -1.24 -23.52 -10.68
N GLU A 140 -2.31 -24.32 -10.71
CA GLU A 140 -2.20 -25.80 -10.82
C GLU A 140 -1.46 -26.24 -12.09
N TRP A 141 -1.52 -25.40 -13.13
CA TRP A 141 -0.86 -25.56 -14.42
C TRP A 141 0.58 -25.03 -14.46
N GLY A 142 1.08 -24.48 -13.34
CA GLY A 142 2.38 -23.84 -13.25
C GLY A 142 2.31 -22.32 -13.10
N LYS A 143 3.44 -21.65 -13.32
CA LYS A 143 3.59 -20.21 -13.10
C LYS A 143 3.19 -19.41 -14.33
N GLU A 144 2.39 -18.38 -14.13
CA GLU A 144 2.02 -17.41 -15.17
C GLU A 144 2.38 -15.98 -14.75
N VAL A 145 3.03 -15.22 -15.63
CA VAL A 145 3.41 -13.82 -15.38
C VAL A 145 2.44 -12.91 -16.14
N PHE A 146 1.43 -12.39 -15.43
CA PHE A 146 0.32 -11.66 -16.03
C PHE A 146 0.74 -10.33 -16.66
N THR A 147 1.77 -9.68 -16.11
CA THR A 147 2.16 -8.33 -16.52
C THR A 147 3.39 -8.31 -17.42
N ARG A 148 3.77 -9.45 -18.02
CA ARG A 148 4.88 -9.53 -18.98
C ARG A 148 4.50 -8.83 -20.29
N GLY A 149 5.37 -7.97 -20.80
CA GLY A 149 5.24 -7.33 -22.12
C GLY A 149 6.50 -7.48 -22.98
N ASP A 150 6.47 -6.88 -24.18
CA ASP A 150 7.64 -6.80 -25.07
C ASP A 150 8.67 -5.76 -24.59
N ASP A 151 8.27 -4.90 -23.65
CA ASP A 151 9.09 -3.86 -23.05
C ASP A 151 9.93 -4.38 -21.88
N TYR A 152 9.37 -5.17 -20.96
CA TYR A 152 10.11 -5.84 -19.88
C TYR A 152 9.36 -6.96 -19.16
#